data_AF-D3FEV3-F1
#
_entry.id   AF-D3FEV3-F1
#
_cell.length_a   1.000
_cell.length_b   1.000
_cell.length_c   1.000
_cell.angle_alpha   90.00
_cell.angle_beta   90.00
_cell.angle_gamma   90.00
#
_symmetry.space_group_name_H-M   'P 1'
#
loop_
_entity.id
_entity.type
_entity.pdbx_description
1 polymer ?
#
loop_
_entity_poly.entity_id
_entity_poly.type
_entity_poly.pdbx_seq_one_letter_code
_entity_poly.pdbx_strand_id
1 'polypeptide(L)' 'MTNATELRDMDDAALNDHLQTARRELFGLRFQHATGELENTARLRLAKREVARVLTVVRERGIDADNKELSR' A
#
# COMPACT_ATOMS: atom_id res chain seq x y z
N MET A 1 -4.34 -4.36 11.05
CA MET A 1 -2.95 -4.32 10.56
C MET A 1 -2.71 -5.68 9.97
N THR A 2 -2.53 -5.76 8.66
CA THR A 2 -2.17 -7.00 7.95
C THR A 2 -0.81 -7.50 8.43
N ASN A 3 -0.75 -8.77 8.81
CA ASN A 3 0.46 -9.41 9.32
C ASN A 3 1.34 -9.87 8.15
N ALA A 4 2.65 -9.90 8.36
CA ALA A 4 3.60 -10.29 7.29
C ALA A 4 3.36 -11.72 6.78
N THR A 5 2.87 -12.63 7.64
CA THR A 5 2.51 -14.00 7.26
C THR A 5 1.33 -14.01 6.29
N GLU A 6 0.27 -13.24 6.57
CA GLU A 6 -0.92 -13.16 5.70
C GLU A 6 -0.56 -12.67 4.30
N LEU A 7 0.33 -11.67 4.19
CA LEU A 7 0.83 -11.17 2.91
C LEU A 7 1.66 -12.22 2.15
N ARG A 8 2.35 -13.11 2.87
CA ARG A 8 3.15 -14.19 2.29
C ARG A 8 2.33 -15.43 1.90
N ASP A 9 1.11 -15.53 2.39
CA ASP A 9 0.19 -16.61 2.03
C ASP A 9 -0.72 -16.24 0.83
N MET A 10 -0.79 -14.96 0.47
CA MET A 10 -1.48 -14.49 -0.73
C MET A 10 -0.78 -14.95 -2.01
N ASP A 11 -1.55 -15.20 -3.07
CA ASP A 11 -1.01 -15.38 -4.41
C ASP A 11 -0.45 -14.06 -4.98
N ASP A 12 0.34 -14.14 -6.05
CA ASP A 12 1.02 -12.97 -6.62
C ASP A 12 0.07 -11.94 -7.24
N ALA A 13 -1.09 -12.37 -7.72
CA ALA A 13 -2.10 -11.47 -8.31
C ALA A 13 -2.83 -10.69 -7.20
N ALA A 14 -3.24 -11.38 -6.14
CA ALA A 14 -3.84 -10.82 -4.94
C ALA A 14 -2.87 -9.88 -4.22
N LEU A 15 -1.58 -10.22 -4.17
CA LEU A 15 -0.56 -9.35 -3.58
C LEU A 15 -0.39 -8.04 -4.37
N ASN A 16 -0.41 -8.11 -5.71
CA ASN A 16 -0.41 -6.92 -6.56
C ASN A 16 -1.68 -6.08 -6.42
N ASP A 17 -2.86 -6.71 -6.38
CA ASP A 17 -4.13 -6.00 -6.16
C ASP A 17 -4.18 -5.32 -4.79
N HIS A 18 -3.71 -6.01 -3.76
CA HIS A 18 -3.58 -5.47 -2.42
C HIS A 18 -2.61 -4.28 -2.38
N LEU A 19 -1.47 -4.35 -3.09
CA LEU A 19 -0.55 -3.23 -3.23
C LEU A 19 -1.21 -2.01 -3.89
N GLN A 20 -1.99 -2.21 -4.96
CA GLN A 20 -2.70 -1.13 -5.64
C GLN A 20 -3.76 -0.49 -4.75
N THR A 21 -4.51 -1.31 -4.01
CA THR A 21 -5.50 -0.84 -3.05
C THR A 21 -4.86 -0.02 -1.93
N ALA A 22 -3.77 -0.52 -1.33
CA ALA A 22 -3.04 0.19 -0.28
C ALA A 22 -2.43 1.52 -0.76
N ARG A 23 -1.91 1.55 -2.00
CA ARG A 23 -1.41 2.79 -2.64
C ARG A 23 -2.54 3.81 -2.84
N ARG A 24 -3.72 3.37 -3.28
CA ARG A 24 -4.90 4.24 -3.46
C ARG A 24 -5.39 4.81 -2.14
N GLU A 25 -5.45 4.00 -1.08
CA GLU A 25 -5.79 4.48 0.25
C GLU A 25 -4.77 5.54 0.72
N LEU A 26 -3.47 5.27 0.59
CA LEU A 26 -2.43 6.22 0.96
C LEU A 26 -2.56 7.54 0.17
N PHE A 27 -2.92 7.49 -1.10
CA PHE A 27 -3.17 8.68 -1.92
C PHE A 27 -4.38 9.48 -1.38
N GLY A 28 -5.50 8.81 -1.11
CA GLY A 28 -6.68 9.45 -0.51
C GLY A 28 -6.37 10.11 0.85
N LEU A 29 -5.62 9.43 1.72
CA LEU A 29 -5.19 9.97 3.00
C LEU A 29 -4.24 11.17 2.85
N ARG A 30 -3.35 11.16 1.85
CA ARG A 30 -2.48 12.30 1.54
C ARG A 30 -3.31 13.50 1.04
N PHE A 31 -4.32 13.25 0.22
CA PHE A 31 -5.23 14.29 -0.25
C PHE A 31 -6.01 14.92 0.91
N GLN A 32 -6.65 14.11 1.75
CA GLN A 32 -7.35 14.57 2.95
C GLN A 32 -6.43 15.31 3.93
N HIS A 33 -5.18 14.85 4.08
CA HIS A 33 -4.19 15.55 4.90
C HIS A 33 -3.82 16.92 4.30
N ALA A 34 -3.76 17.03 2.97
CA ALA A 34 -3.46 18.28 2.29
C ALA A 34 -4.63 19.27 2.34
N THR A 35 -5.88 18.79 2.31
CA THR A 35 -7.09 19.63 2.47
C THR A 35 -7.38 20.00 3.92
N GLY A 36 -6.73 19.34 4.88
CA GLY A 36 -6.95 19.57 6.32
C GLY A 36 -8.19 18.84 6.87
N GLU A 37 -8.81 17.96 6.08
CA GLU A 37 -10.01 17.20 6.45
C GLU A 37 -9.66 15.84 7.11
N LEU A 38 -8.37 15.51 7.24
CA LEU A 38 -7.96 14.26 7.86
C LEU A 38 -8.09 14.31 9.39
N GLU A 39 -9.15 13.71 9.92
CA GLU A 39 -9.41 13.62 11.35
C GLU A 39 -8.36 12.79 12.12
N ASN A 40 -7.85 11.72 11.50
CA ASN A 40 -6.90 10.81 12.13
C ASN A 40 -5.57 10.73 11.38
N THR A 41 -4.62 11.58 11.76
CA THR A 41 -3.28 11.62 11.16
C THR A 41 -2.45 10.36 11.40
N ALA A 42 -2.78 9.55 12.42
CA ALA A 42 -2.11 8.27 12.66
C ALA A 42 -2.39 7.26 11.53
N ARG A 43 -3.55 7.37 10.84
CA ARG A 43 -3.88 6.54 9.66
C ARG A 43 -2.85 6.69 8.56
N LEU A 44 -2.33 7.90 8.34
CA LEU A 44 -1.30 8.15 7.32
C LEU A 44 -0.03 7.33 7.58
N ARG A 45 0.41 7.26 8.84
CA ARG A 45 1.58 6.47 9.24
C ARG A 45 1.32 4.96 9.09
N LEU A 46 0.11 4.50 9.40
CA LEU A 46 -0.27 3.09 9.26
C LEU A 46 -0.31 2.68 7.78
N ALA A 47 -0.98 3.47 6.93
CA ALA A 47 -1.06 3.21 5.49
C ALA A 47 0.33 3.21 4.82
N LYS A 48 1.23 4.13 5.21
CA LYS A 48 2.63 4.10 4.74
C LYS A 48 3.34 2.79 5.11
N ARG A 49 3.14 2.29 6.34
CA ARG A 49 3.74 1.03 6.80
C ARG A 49 3.16 -0.18 6.07
N GLU A 50 1.86 -0.16 5.79
CA GLU A 50 1.19 -1.21 5.05
C GLU A 50 1.73 -1.31 3.62
N VAL A 51 1.77 -0.20 2.88
CA VAL A 51 2.40 -0.15 1.54
C VAL A 51 3.84 -0.65 1.58
N ALA A 52 4.63 -0.25 2.57
CA ALA A 52 6.02 -0.70 2.71
C ALA A 52 6.13 -2.22 2.93
N ARG A 53 5.27 -2.82 3.76
CA ARG A 53 5.28 -4.28 3.99
C ARG A 53 4.94 -5.05 2.71
N VAL A 54 3.89 -4.64 2.00
CA VAL A 54 3.49 -5.30 0.76
C VAL A 54 4.60 -5.19 -0.29
N LEU A 55 5.18 -4.00 -0.44
CA LEU A 55 6.33 -3.78 -1.33
C LEU A 55 7.51 -4.69 -1.01
N THR A 56 7.83 -4.87 0.28
CA THR A 56 8.90 -5.78 0.69
C THR A 56 8.61 -7.21 0.23
N VAL A 57 7.41 -7.75 0.48
CA VAL A 57 7.06 -9.12 0.08
C VAL A 57 7.04 -9.29 -1.44
N VAL A 58 6.48 -8.31 -2.16
CA VAL A 58 6.48 -8.27 -3.63
C VAL A 58 7.91 -8.30 -4.17
N ARG A 59 8.81 -7.50 -3.59
CA ARG A 59 10.23 -7.45 -3.96
C ARG A 59 10.96 -8.75 -3.63
N GLU A 60 10.69 -9.34 -2.45
CA GLU A 60 11.21 -10.65 -2.04
C GLU A 60 10.83 -11.76 -3.03
N ARG A 61 9.64 -11.68 -3.63
CA ARG A 61 9.14 -12.63 -4.64
C ARG A 61 9.59 -12.34 -6.08
N GLY A 62 10.30 -11.23 -6.32
CA GLY A 62 10.71 -10.84 -7.67
C GLY A 62 9.57 -10.40 -8.59
N ILE A 63 8.45 -9.95 -8.01
CA ILE A 63 7.32 -9.42 -8.76
C ILE A 63 7.64 -7.98 -9.16
N ASP A 64 7.64 -7.69 -10.46
CA ASP A 64 7.81 -6.33 -10.98
C ASP A 64 6.56 -5.48 -10.70
N ALA A 65 6.50 -4.86 -9.52
CA ALA A 65 5.40 -3.97 -9.12
C ALA A 65 5.61 -2.49 -9.49
N ASP A 66 6.65 -2.19 -10.26
CA ASP A 66 7.17 -0.83 -10.45
C ASP A 66 6.82 -0.17 -11.78
N ASN A 67 5.93 -0.73 -12.59
CA ASN A 67 5.71 -0.14 -13.91
C ASN A 67 4.25 -0.28 -14.38
N LYS A 68 3.44 0.78 -14.17
CA LYS A 68 2.56 1.32 -15.24
C LYS A 68 1.65 2.51 -14.89
N GLU A 69 1.30 2.81 -13.64
CA GLU A 69 0.07 3.64 -13.44
C GLU A 69 0.15 4.89 -12.55
N LEU A 70 1.24 5.18 -11.84
CA LEU A 70 1.26 6.30 -10.88
C LEU A 70 1.89 7.62 -11.40
N SER A 71 2.11 7.75 -12.70
CA SER A 71 2.65 8.97 -13.33
C SER A 71 1.69 9.64 -14.33
N ARG A 72 0.38 9.49 -14.13
CA ARG A 72 -0.65 10.28 -14.84
C ARG A 72 -1.52 11.04 -13.85
#